data_AF-A0A0P1H578-F1
#
_entry.id   AF-A0A0P1H578-F1
#
_cell.length_a   1.000
_cell.length_b   1.000
_cell.length_c   1.000
_cell.angle_alpha   90.00
_cell.angle_beta   90.00
_cell.angle_gamma   90.00
#
_symmetry.space_group_name_H-M   'P 1'
#
loop_
_entity.id
_entity.type
_entity.pdbx_description
1 polymer ?
#
loop_
_entity_poly.entity_id
_entity_poly.type
_entity_poly.pdbx_seq_one_letter_code
_entity_poly.pdbx_strand_id
1 'polypeptide(L)'
;MTAVQLNTAGGITGGDHLMFAAQAEEQSHLRLTTQAAERIYRSVDGRPGTVETSLTVAAGARLDWLPQETILFDHSSLRRSMRVDLAHDARLLMVEPLIFGRAAMGEVLTQMSLRDSWRIYRDNTLIFADALRFERDLNLQMKRPAIGDGAGAMMTALFAAPANECEALLAQIRPMLSETAGASLLRPDLLVLRALAEDGFCLRRDMIPTLTLLNGAELPRTWMI
;
A
#
# COMPACT_ATOMS: atom_id res chain seq x y z
N MET A 1 -12.68 -4.64 -15.35
CA MET A 1 -12.99 -3.19 -15.28
C MET A 1 -11.87 -2.47 -14.56
N THR A 2 -11.49 -1.28 -15.01
CA THR A 2 -10.56 -0.40 -14.29
C THR A 2 -11.33 0.83 -13.81
N ALA A 3 -11.24 1.15 -12.52
CA ALA A 3 -11.80 2.36 -11.93
C ALA A 3 -10.69 3.20 -11.29
N VAL A 4 -10.82 4.52 -11.44
CA VAL A 4 -9.88 5.50 -10.89
C VAL A 4 -10.60 6.32 -9.83
N GLN A 5 -10.16 6.23 -8.60
CA GLN A 5 -10.65 7.02 -7.49
C GLN A 5 -10.09 8.45 -7.59
N LEU A 6 -11.00 9.41 -7.47
CA LEU A 6 -10.70 10.83 -7.47
C LEU A 6 -11.03 11.43 -6.11
N ASN A 7 -10.03 12.02 -5.45
CA ASN A 7 -10.23 12.90 -4.31
C ASN A 7 -10.02 14.35 -4.77
N THR A 8 -11.09 15.15 -4.80
CA THR A 8 -11.05 16.54 -5.29
C THR A 8 -10.53 17.53 -4.24
N ALA A 9 -10.33 17.12 -2.99
CA ALA A 9 -9.81 17.99 -1.92
C ALA A 9 -8.30 18.26 -2.05
N GLY A 10 -7.57 17.51 -2.90
CA GLY A 10 -6.13 17.68 -3.10
C GLY A 10 -5.24 17.06 -2.01
N GLY A 11 -5.85 16.50 -0.96
CA GLY A 11 -5.23 15.71 0.11
C GLY A 11 -6.14 15.65 1.33
N ILE A 12 -5.59 15.21 2.46
CA ILE A 12 -6.30 14.97 3.72
C ILE A 12 -5.69 15.85 4.81
N THR A 13 -6.54 16.51 5.59
CA THR A 13 -6.15 17.29 6.79
C THR A 13 -6.75 16.70 8.07
N GLY A 14 -6.36 17.26 9.21
CA GLY A 14 -6.88 16.84 10.51
C GLY A 14 -8.39 17.00 10.61
N GLY A 15 -9.08 15.93 11.02
CA GLY A 15 -10.54 15.91 11.16
C GLY A 15 -11.30 15.43 9.91
N ASP A 16 -10.64 15.28 8.77
CA ASP A 16 -11.26 14.67 7.59
C ASP A 16 -11.58 13.20 7.85
N HIS A 17 -12.66 12.71 7.24
CA HIS A 17 -13.03 11.31 7.30
C HIS A 17 -13.48 10.82 5.91
N LEU A 18 -12.69 9.91 5.34
CA LEU A 18 -12.94 9.30 4.03
C LEU A 18 -13.24 7.83 4.22
N MET A 19 -14.35 7.37 3.66
CA MET A 19 -14.73 5.97 3.62
C MET A 19 -14.83 5.52 2.17
N PHE A 20 -14.15 4.43 1.84
CA PHE A 20 -14.17 3.83 0.51
C PHE A 20 -14.55 2.36 0.62
N ALA A 21 -15.48 1.93 -0.24
CA ALA A 21 -15.87 0.55 -0.35
C ALA A 21 -15.95 0.13 -1.81
N ALA A 22 -15.46 -1.07 -2.11
CA ALA A 22 -15.56 -1.66 -3.43
C ALA A 22 -15.72 -3.17 -3.36
N GLN A 23 -16.42 -3.72 -4.35
CA GLN A 23 -16.68 -5.14 -4.45
C GLN A 23 -16.38 -5.62 -5.88
N ALA A 24 -15.55 -6.66 -5.98
CA ALA A 24 -15.43 -7.45 -7.19
C ALA A 24 -16.47 -8.59 -7.11
N GLU A 25 -17.45 -8.56 -8.01
CA GLU A 25 -18.49 -9.59 -8.13
C GLU A 25 -17.93 -10.91 -8.66
N GLU A 26 -18.71 -11.99 -8.60
CA GLU A 26 -18.28 -13.33 -9.00
C GLU A 26 -17.70 -13.35 -10.41
N GLN A 27 -16.59 -14.08 -10.59
CA GLN A 27 -15.89 -14.22 -11.88
C GLN A 27 -15.50 -12.88 -12.54
N SER A 28 -15.44 -11.79 -11.78
CA SER A 28 -15.07 -10.47 -12.29
C SER A 28 -13.61 -10.14 -12.02
N HIS A 29 -13.08 -9.17 -12.76
CA HIS A 29 -11.77 -8.60 -12.49
C HIS A 29 -11.91 -7.08 -12.34
N LEU A 30 -11.70 -6.58 -11.13
CA LEU A 30 -11.75 -5.16 -10.79
C LEU A 30 -10.34 -4.63 -10.49
N ARG A 31 -9.92 -3.59 -11.19
CA ARG A 31 -8.69 -2.86 -10.90
C ARG A 31 -9.02 -1.47 -10.38
N LEU A 32 -8.52 -1.16 -9.19
CA LEU A 32 -8.73 0.11 -8.49
C LEU A 32 -7.40 0.84 -8.40
N THR A 33 -7.40 2.12 -8.70
CA THR A 33 -6.24 2.99 -8.57
C THR A 33 -6.69 4.40 -8.19
N THR A 34 -5.77 5.26 -7.77
CA THR A 34 -6.05 6.68 -7.53
C THR A 34 -5.51 7.52 -8.68
N GLN A 35 -6.13 8.67 -8.92
CA GLN A 35 -5.71 9.61 -9.96
C GLN A 35 -4.32 10.22 -9.67
N ALA A 36 -4.02 10.42 -8.38
CA ALA A 36 -2.85 11.11 -7.90
C ALA A 36 -2.44 10.56 -6.53
N ALA A 37 -1.21 10.88 -6.12
CA ALA A 37 -0.69 10.61 -4.79
C ALA A 37 -1.55 11.28 -3.73
N GLU A 38 -1.86 10.54 -2.67
CA GLU A 38 -2.58 11.06 -1.52
C GLU A 38 -1.63 11.88 -0.65
N ARG A 39 -2.00 13.12 -0.31
CA ARG A 39 -1.16 14.00 0.52
C ARG A 39 -1.78 14.14 1.89
N ILE A 40 -1.00 13.88 2.93
CA ILE A 40 -1.45 14.10 4.31
C ILE A 40 -0.86 15.41 4.80
N TYR A 41 -1.70 16.43 4.90
CA TYR A 41 -1.33 17.76 5.34
C TYR A 41 -1.17 17.83 6.86
N ARG A 42 -0.62 18.96 7.32
CA ARG A 42 -0.50 19.31 8.74
C ARG A 42 -1.85 19.25 9.43
N SER A 43 -1.93 18.52 10.54
CA SER A 43 -3.06 18.59 11.47
C SER A 43 -2.83 19.73 12.47
N VAL A 44 -3.69 20.76 12.44
CA VAL A 44 -3.53 21.97 13.26
C VAL A 44 -3.89 21.72 14.73
N ASP A 45 -4.88 20.88 14.98
CA ASP A 45 -5.42 20.58 16.32
C ASP A 45 -5.04 19.18 16.83
N GLY A 46 -4.18 18.48 16.09
CA GLY A 46 -3.71 17.13 16.42
C GLY A 46 -4.71 16.02 16.11
N ARG A 47 -5.94 16.32 15.67
CA ARG A 47 -6.90 15.29 15.23
C ARG A 47 -6.38 14.61 13.96
N PRO A 48 -6.46 13.28 13.86
CA PRO A 48 -6.07 12.60 12.64
C PRO A 48 -7.10 12.84 11.54
N GLY A 49 -6.64 12.92 10.29
CA GLY A 49 -7.47 12.52 9.16
C GLY A 49 -7.70 11.01 9.24
N THR A 50 -8.90 10.55 8.89
CA THR A 50 -9.28 9.13 8.95
C THR A 50 -9.61 8.61 7.56
N VAL A 51 -8.99 7.49 7.18
CA VAL A 51 -9.27 6.79 5.92
C VAL A 51 -9.66 5.35 6.24
N GLU A 52 -10.84 4.94 5.79
CA GLU A 52 -11.35 3.59 5.97
C GLU A 52 -11.64 2.96 4.61
N THR A 53 -10.95 1.87 4.30
CA THR A 53 -11.14 1.14 3.05
C THR A 53 -11.64 -0.27 3.33
N SER A 54 -12.76 -0.64 2.69
CA SER A 54 -13.35 -1.98 2.75
C SER A 54 -13.46 -2.59 1.36
N LEU A 55 -12.78 -3.70 1.13
CA LEU A 55 -12.77 -4.40 -0.16
C LEU A 55 -13.38 -5.79 0.00
N THR A 56 -14.25 -6.18 -0.93
CA THR A 56 -14.81 -7.54 -1.00
C THR A 56 -14.49 -8.17 -2.35
N VAL A 57 -14.04 -9.41 -2.34
CA VAL A 57 -13.70 -10.16 -3.57
C VAL A 57 -14.44 -11.49 -3.56
N ALA A 58 -15.44 -11.59 -4.43
CA ALA A 58 -16.32 -12.75 -4.53
C ALA A 58 -15.63 -13.97 -5.17
N ALA A 59 -16.35 -15.09 -5.24
CA ALA A 59 -15.82 -16.35 -5.76
C ALA A 59 -15.34 -16.21 -7.22
N GLY A 60 -14.15 -16.74 -7.47
CA GLY A 60 -13.39 -16.65 -8.72
C GLY A 60 -13.10 -15.24 -9.21
N ALA A 61 -13.33 -14.22 -8.38
CA ALA A 61 -13.06 -12.84 -8.74
C ALA A 61 -11.61 -12.46 -8.45
N ARG A 62 -11.15 -11.39 -9.09
CA ARG A 62 -9.86 -10.75 -8.85
C ARG A 62 -10.04 -9.27 -8.55
N LEU A 63 -9.36 -8.79 -7.52
CA LEU A 63 -9.24 -7.36 -7.23
C LEU A 63 -7.76 -6.95 -7.22
N ASP A 64 -7.42 -5.94 -8.01
CA ASP A 64 -6.11 -5.27 -7.95
C ASP A 64 -6.28 -3.89 -7.31
N TRP A 65 -5.84 -3.72 -6.06
CA TRP A 65 -5.76 -2.44 -5.35
C TRP A 65 -4.39 -1.81 -5.56
N LEU A 66 -4.34 -0.84 -6.47
CA LEU A 66 -3.13 -0.19 -6.97
C LEU A 66 -3.22 1.34 -6.82
N PRO A 67 -3.43 1.91 -5.63
CA PRO A 67 -3.40 3.35 -5.43
C PRO A 67 -2.00 3.91 -5.71
N GLN A 68 -1.91 5.18 -6.08
CA GLN A 68 -0.64 5.89 -5.99
C GLN A 68 -0.19 6.04 -4.52
N GLU A 69 1.00 6.55 -4.33
CA GLU A 69 1.64 6.68 -3.04
C GLU A 69 0.89 7.63 -2.09
N THR A 70 1.01 7.38 -0.78
CA THR A 70 0.65 8.35 0.25
C THR A 70 1.89 9.13 0.70
N ILE A 71 1.87 10.45 0.53
CA ILE A 71 2.95 11.36 0.92
C ILE A 71 2.59 12.01 2.26
N LEU A 72 3.41 11.72 3.28
CA LEU A 72 3.25 12.26 4.63
C LEU A 72 4.03 13.57 4.73
N PHE A 73 3.38 14.67 5.10
CA PHE A 73 4.07 15.94 5.36
C PHE A 73 4.47 16.05 6.83
N ASP A 74 5.34 17.01 7.13
CA ASP A 74 5.67 17.32 8.51
C ASP A 74 4.42 17.85 9.25
N HIS A 75 4.25 17.43 10.50
CA HIS A 75 3.07 17.60 11.35
C HIS A 75 1.78 16.95 10.84
N SER A 76 1.87 15.96 9.94
CA SER A 76 0.71 15.15 9.53
C SER A 76 0.19 14.26 10.66
N SER A 77 -1.10 13.97 10.63
CA SER A 77 -1.76 13.00 11.53
C SER A 77 -2.76 12.19 10.73
N LEU A 78 -2.49 10.90 10.52
CA LEU A 78 -3.31 9.97 9.76
C LEU A 78 -3.65 8.72 10.58
N ARG A 79 -4.92 8.33 10.53
CA ARG A 79 -5.40 7.00 10.90
C ARG A 79 -5.99 6.34 9.66
N ARG A 80 -5.36 5.26 9.20
CA ARG A 80 -5.82 4.48 8.05
C ARG A 80 -6.16 3.06 8.47
N SER A 81 -7.24 2.53 7.92
CA SER A 81 -7.61 1.14 8.09
C SER A 81 -8.04 0.52 6.77
N MET A 82 -7.56 -0.70 6.54
CA MET A 82 -7.88 -1.52 5.37
C MET A 82 -8.46 -2.83 5.85
N ARG A 83 -9.69 -3.14 5.43
CA ARG A 83 -10.32 -4.44 5.59
C ARG A 83 -10.54 -5.06 4.22
N VAL A 84 -10.12 -6.31 4.04
CA VAL A 84 -10.40 -7.07 2.83
C VAL A 84 -11.02 -8.41 3.16
N ASP A 85 -12.13 -8.74 2.51
CA ASP A 85 -12.84 -10.01 2.64
C ASP A 85 -12.77 -10.77 1.31
N LEU A 86 -12.10 -11.92 1.32
CA LEU A 86 -11.87 -12.80 0.17
C LEU A 86 -12.73 -14.06 0.26
N ALA A 87 -13.36 -14.46 -0.83
CA ALA A 87 -13.85 -15.83 -1.01
C ALA A 87 -12.67 -16.83 -1.15
N HIS A 88 -12.95 -18.13 -0.97
CA HIS A 88 -11.97 -19.21 -0.99
C HIS A 88 -10.96 -19.17 -2.17
N ASP A 89 -11.44 -18.88 -3.38
CA ASP A 89 -10.69 -18.89 -4.64
C ASP A 89 -10.47 -17.48 -5.22
N ALA A 90 -10.81 -16.44 -4.46
CA ALA A 90 -10.60 -15.05 -4.85
C ALA A 90 -9.11 -14.70 -4.94
N ARG A 91 -8.76 -13.82 -5.88
CA ARG A 91 -7.40 -13.29 -6.03
C ARG A 91 -7.34 -11.81 -5.64
N LEU A 92 -6.28 -11.43 -4.94
CA LEU A 92 -6.04 -10.06 -4.52
C LEU A 92 -4.59 -9.67 -4.81
N LEU A 93 -4.39 -8.61 -5.58
CA LEU A 93 -3.14 -7.85 -5.57
C LEU A 93 -3.39 -6.54 -4.81
N MET A 94 -2.58 -6.23 -3.82
CA MET A 94 -2.71 -5.00 -3.04
C MET A 94 -1.34 -4.37 -2.82
N VAL A 95 -1.23 -3.06 -3.04
CA VAL A 95 -0.01 -2.27 -2.77
C VAL A 95 -0.35 -0.98 -2.04
N GLU A 96 0.52 -0.60 -1.11
CA GLU A 96 0.45 0.67 -0.38
C GLU A 96 1.86 1.23 -0.19
N PRO A 97 2.24 2.21 -1.02
CA PRO A 97 3.49 2.93 -0.84
C PRO A 97 3.31 4.16 0.06
N LEU A 98 4.32 4.41 0.90
CA LEU A 98 4.43 5.60 1.75
C LEU A 98 5.69 6.37 1.39
N ILE A 99 5.56 7.69 1.21
CA ILE A 99 6.66 8.63 0.99
C ILE A 99 6.78 9.57 2.19
N PHE A 100 8.00 9.73 2.69
CA PHE A 100 8.29 10.50 3.89
C PHE A 100 8.76 11.91 3.52
N GLY A 101 7.80 12.81 3.39
CA GLY A 101 8.03 14.21 3.07
C GLY A 101 8.26 14.49 1.59
N ARG A 102 8.28 15.78 1.27
CA ARG A 102 8.64 16.31 -0.04
C ARG A 102 10.15 16.47 -0.11
N ALA A 103 10.85 15.37 -0.39
CA ALA A 103 12.32 15.34 -0.44
C ALA A 103 12.92 16.43 -1.35
N ALA A 104 12.32 16.70 -2.51
CA ALA A 104 12.74 17.76 -3.42
C ALA A 104 12.63 19.19 -2.82
N MET A 105 11.85 19.37 -1.75
CA MET A 105 11.72 20.63 -1.00
C MET A 105 12.56 20.63 0.29
N GLY A 106 13.35 19.59 0.55
CA GLY A 106 14.13 19.43 1.77
C GLY A 106 13.27 19.21 3.02
N GLU A 107 12.03 18.74 2.87
CA GLU A 107 11.14 18.50 4.01
C GLU A 107 11.65 17.35 4.88
N VAL A 108 11.66 17.56 6.20
CA VAL A 108 12.07 16.57 7.20
C VAL A 108 10.93 16.38 8.18
N LEU A 109 10.48 15.13 8.38
CA LEU A 109 9.36 14.81 9.27
C LEU A 109 9.86 14.70 10.71
N THR A 110 9.87 15.84 11.41
CA THR A 110 10.29 15.96 12.81
C THR A 110 9.15 15.74 13.79
N GLN A 111 7.91 15.84 13.33
CA GLN A 111 6.72 15.54 14.11
C GLN A 111 5.64 14.98 13.19
N MET A 112 5.14 13.78 13.44
CA MET A 112 3.99 13.23 12.72
C MET A 112 3.31 12.12 13.52
N SER A 113 2.13 11.69 13.07
CA SER A 113 1.48 10.48 13.57
C SER A 113 0.87 9.71 12.40
N LEU A 114 1.27 8.46 12.23
CA LEU A 114 0.64 7.49 11.34
C LEU A 114 0.22 6.28 12.16
N ARG A 115 -1.05 5.89 12.01
CA ARG A 115 -1.54 4.58 12.41
C ARG A 115 -2.18 3.94 11.19
N ASP A 116 -1.57 2.89 10.67
CA ASP A 116 -2.09 2.13 9.53
C ASP A 116 -2.34 0.68 9.96
N SER A 117 -3.51 0.14 9.64
CA SER A 117 -3.92 -1.20 10.06
C SER A 117 -4.61 -1.95 8.94
N TRP A 118 -4.07 -3.12 8.59
CA TRP A 118 -4.66 -3.99 7.57
C TRP A 118 -5.19 -5.25 8.23
N ARG A 119 -6.36 -5.69 7.79
CA ARG A 119 -6.94 -6.98 8.16
C ARG A 119 -7.52 -7.64 6.92
N ILE A 120 -6.95 -8.77 6.51
CA ILE A 120 -7.37 -9.51 5.33
C ILE A 120 -7.88 -10.87 5.76
N TYR A 121 -9.10 -11.17 5.35
CA TYR A 121 -9.80 -12.41 5.66
C TYR A 121 -10.01 -13.21 4.40
N ARG A 122 -9.94 -14.54 4.52
CA ARG A 122 -10.39 -15.50 3.52
C ARG A 122 -11.35 -16.46 4.19
N ASP A 123 -12.56 -16.59 3.65
CA ASP A 123 -13.65 -17.37 4.26
C ASP A 123 -13.82 -17.08 5.76
N ASN A 124 -13.88 -15.79 6.10
CA ASN A 124 -13.95 -15.27 7.47
C ASN A 124 -12.75 -15.59 8.39
N THR A 125 -11.70 -16.21 7.88
CA THR A 125 -10.46 -16.49 8.62
C THR A 125 -9.43 -15.41 8.34
N LEU A 126 -8.85 -14.80 9.38
CA LEU A 126 -7.79 -13.81 9.23
C LEU A 126 -6.53 -14.47 8.65
N ILE A 127 -6.12 -14.07 7.45
CA ILE A 127 -4.92 -14.60 6.76
C ILE A 127 -3.74 -13.64 6.80
N PHE A 128 -3.98 -12.33 6.98
CA PHE A 128 -2.94 -11.31 7.10
C PHE A 128 -3.39 -10.18 8.02
N ALA A 129 -2.45 -9.71 8.84
CA ALA A 129 -2.60 -8.49 9.62
C ALA A 129 -1.29 -7.72 9.60
N ASP A 130 -1.39 -6.41 9.38
CA ASP A 130 -0.27 -5.47 9.56
C ASP A 130 -0.74 -4.28 10.41
N ALA A 131 0.15 -3.78 11.24
CA ALA A 131 -0.10 -2.66 12.13
C ALA A 131 1.14 -1.78 12.19
N LEU A 132 1.16 -0.74 11.36
CA LEU A 132 2.23 0.24 11.32
C LEU A 132 1.87 1.44 12.20
N ARG A 133 2.79 1.80 13.09
CA ARG A 133 2.67 2.98 13.94
C ARG A 133 3.96 3.78 13.91
N PHE A 134 3.87 4.99 13.39
CA PHE A 134 4.89 6.02 13.55
C PHE A 134 4.31 7.18 14.33
N GLU A 135 5.03 7.66 15.32
CA GLU A 135 4.65 8.84 16.09
C GLU A 135 5.90 9.66 16.38
N ARG A 136 5.74 10.99 16.46
CA ARG A 136 6.80 11.96 16.74
C ARG A 136 7.79 12.10 15.58
N ASP A 137 9.08 12.17 15.88
CA ASP A 137 10.15 12.40 14.92
C ASP A 137 10.42 11.15 14.08
N LEU A 138 9.87 11.13 12.86
CA LEU A 138 10.04 10.02 11.93
C LEU A 138 11.47 10.01 11.36
N ASN A 139 12.10 11.16 11.16
CA ASN A 139 13.47 11.26 10.67
C ASN A 139 14.47 10.55 11.61
N LEU A 140 14.34 10.72 12.92
CA LEU A 140 15.16 9.98 13.89
C LEU A 140 14.84 8.47 13.91
N GLN A 141 13.58 8.09 13.71
CA GLN A 141 13.17 6.68 13.65
C GLN A 141 13.74 5.99 12.40
N MET A 142 13.64 6.63 11.23
CA MET A 142 14.09 6.05 9.97
C MET A 142 15.60 5.85 9.91
N LYS A 143 16.40 6.63 10.66
CA LYS A 143 17.85 6.41 10.81
C LYS A 143 18.22 5.11 11.52
N ARG A 144 17.26 4.41 12.12
CA ARG A 144 17.51 3.13 12.80
C ARG A 144 17.53 2.00 11.75
N PRO A 145 18.58 1.18 11.68
CA PRO A 145 18.68 0.10 10.68
C PRO A 145 17.51 -0.87 10.69
N ALA A 146 16.97 -1.17 11.88
CA ALA A 146 15.82 -2.09 12.03
C ALA A 146 14.46 -1.50 11.61
N ILE A 147 14.40 -0.21 11.25
CA ILE A 147 13.17 0.46 10.83
C ILE A 147 13.26 0.82 9.35
N GLY A 148 14.28 1.60 8.99
CA GLY A 148 14.34 2.23 7.68
C GLY A 148 15.73 2.42 7.10
N ASP A 149 16.78 2.35 7.92
CA ASP A 149 18.17 2.58 7.52
C ASP A 149 18.38 3.85 6.66
N GLY A 150 17.65 4.92 6.99
CA GLY A 150 17.69 6.21 6.29
C GLY A 150 16.73 6.32 5.09
N ALA A 151 15.89 5.33 4.80
CA ALA A 151 14.94 5.36 3.70
C ALA A 151 13.96 6.54 3.78
N GLY A 152 13.68 7.17 2.63
CA GLY A 152 12.67 8.20 2.46
C GLY A 152 11.35 7.67 1.88
N ALA A 153 11.30 6.39 1.52
CA ALA A 153 10.09 5.73 1.05
C ALA A 153 10.02 4.26 1.47
N MET A 154 8.81 3.75 1.63
CA MET A 154 8.55 2.33 1.86
C MET A 154 7.34 1.84 1.09
N MET A 155 7.28 0.54 0.81
CA MET A 155 6.12 -0.12 0.22
C MET A 155 5.84 -1.43 0.96
N THR A 156 4.57 -1.70 1.21
CA THR A 156 4.08 -3.06 1.43
C THR A 156 3.18 -3.46 0.26
N ALA A 157 3.42 -4.64 -0.30
CA ALA A 157 2.54 -5.25 -1.29
C ALA A 157 2.25 -6.70 -0.89
N LEU A 158 1.11 -7.22 -1.32
CA LEU A 158 0.77 -8.62 -1.16
C LEU A 158 -0.02 -9.14 -2.34
N PHE A 159 0.09 -10.44 -2.56
CA PHE A 159 -0.66 -11.18 -3.54
C PHE A 159 -1.25 -12.44 -2.89
N ALA A 160 -2.57 -12.48 -2.80
CA ALA A 160 -3.31 -13.66 -2.35
C ALA A 160 -3.88 -14.39 -3.57
N ALA A 161 -3.49 -15.65 -3.75
CA ALA A 161 -3.84 -16.48 -4.90
C ALA A 161 -3.60 -17.96 -4.57
N PRO A 162 -4.03 -18.92 -5.41
CA PRO A 162 -3.71 -20.34 -5.20
C PRO A 162 -2.21 -20.59 -4.96
N ALA A 163 -1.90 -21.54 -4.08
CA ALA A 163 -0.54 -21.68 -3.54
C ALA A 163 0.55 -21.93 -4.60
N ASN A 164 0.22 -22.70 -5.63
CA ASN A 164 1.11 -22.96 -6.76
C ASN A 164 1.42 -21.68 -7.57
N GLU A 165 0.46 -20.75 -7.69
CA GLU A 165 0.68 -19.45 -8.34
C GLU A 165 1.63 -18.59 -7.49
N CYS A 166 1.39 -18.51 -6.17
CA CYS A 166 2.23 -17.74 -5.25
C CYS A 166 3.68 -18.26 -5.20
N GLU A 167 3.88 -19.58 -5.18
CA GLU A 167 5.22 -20.19 -5.20
C GLU A 167 5.97 -19.90 -6.51
N ALA A 168 5.29 -20.08 -7.65
CA ALA A 168 5.87 -19.79 -8.96
C ALA A 168 6.22 -18.30 -9.13
N LEU A 169 5.37 -17.40 -8.62
CA LEU A 169 5.63 -15.95 -8.64
C LEU A 169 6.77 -15.56 -7.70
N LEU A 170 6.85 -16.14 -6.50
CA LEU A 170 7.95 -15.86 -5.58
C LEU A 170 9.32 -16.19 -6.22
N ALA A 171 9.42 -17.33 -6.90
CA ALA A 171 10.66 -17.73 -7.58
C ALA A 171 11.08 -16.73 -8.66
N GLN A 172 10.12 -16.16 -9.39
CA GLN A 172 10.37 -15.15 -10.43
C GLN A 172 10.70 -13.77 -9.85
N ILE A 173 10.09 -13.40 -8.72
CA ILE A 173 10.24 -12.08 -8.11
C ILE A 173 11.58 -11.93 -7.39
N ARG A 174 12.04 -12.96 -6.67
CA ARG A 174 13.29 -12.90 -5.90
C ARG A 174 14.49 -12.32 -6.66
N PRO A 175 14.81 -12.73 -7.91
CA PRO A 175 15.92 -12.16 -8.67
C PRO A 175 15.69 -10.71 -9.16
N MET A 176 14.46 -10.19 -9.08
CA MET A 176 14.10 -8.84 -9.52
C MET A 176 14.18 -7.81 -8.38
N LEU A 177 14.27 -8.25 -7.12
CA LEU A 177 14.26 -7.36 -5.96
C LEU A 177 15.60 -6.66 -5.77
N SER A 178 15.56 -5.39 -5.38
CA SER A 178 16.72 -4.64 -4.91
C SER A 178 17.18 -5.15 -3.54
N GLU A 179 18.38 -4.75 -3.11
CA GLU A 179 18.95 -5.13 -1.81
C GLU A 179 18.09 -4.67 -0.62
N THR A 180 17.30 -3.62 -0.81
CA THR A 180 16.40 -3.04 0.19
C THR A 180 14.96 -3.55 0.08
N ALA A 181 14.74 -4.61 -0.71
CA ALA A 181 13.45 -5.25 -0.88
C ALA A 181 13.50 -6.74 -0.54
N GLY A 182 12.37 -7.28 -0.08
CA GLY A 182 12.23 -8.67 0.28
C GLY A 182 10.84 -9.20 -0.07
N ALA A 183 10.78 -10.47 -0.45
CA ALA A 183 9.53 -11.20 -0.69
C ALA A 183 9.54 -12.56 0.01
N SER A 184 8.40 -12.95 0.55
CA SER A 184 8.21 -14.23 1.23
C SER A 184 6.76 -14.70 1.15
N LEU A 185 6.58 -16.03 1.21
CA LEU A 185 5.27 -16.62 1.46
C LEU A 185 5.04 -16.61 2.97
N LEU A 186 4.06 -15.83 3.45
CA LEU A 186 3.63 -15.92 4.85
C LEU A 186 2.70 -17.10 5.07
N ARG A 187 2.03 -17.52 4.00
CA ARG A 187 1.20 -18.72 3.87
C ARG A 187 1.40 -19.27 2.46
N PRO A 188 1.04 -20.54 2.19
CA PRO A 188 1.14 -21.08 0.83
C PRO A 188 0.44 -20.21 -0.21
N ASP A 189 -0.72 -19.64 0.13
CA ASP A 189 -1.60 -18.82 -0.72
C ASP A 189 -1.43 -17.30 -0.53
N LEU A 190 -0.38 -16.85 0.17
CA LEU A 190 -0.15 -15.44 0.46
C LEU A 190 1.32 -15.05 0.34
N LEU A 191 1.63 -14.36 -0.75
CA LEU A 191 2.91 -13.72 -1.02
C LEU A 191 2.90 -12.29 -0.48
N VAL A 192 3.93 -11.91 0.27
CA VAL A 192 4.10 -10.55 0.80
C VAL A 192 5.46 -10.02 0.40
N LEU A 193 5.48 -8.74 0.00
CA LEU A 193 6.65 -7.99 -0.39
C LEU A 193 6.76 -6.73 0.46
N ARG A 194 7.98 -6.41 0.86
CA ARG A 194 8.32 -5.12 1.48
C ARG A 194 9.53 -4.54 0.79
N ALA A 195 9.52 -3.23 0.61
CA ALA A 195 10.64 -2.50 0.04
C ALA A 195 10.87 -1.20 0.78
N LEU A 196 12.14 -0.84 0.91
CA LEU A 196 12.61 0.49 1.32
C LEU A 196 13.35 1.12 0.14
N ALA A 197 13.30 2.44 0.04
CA ALA A 197 14.06 3.19 -0.97
C ALA A 197 14.43 4.58 -0.45
N GLU A 198 15.41 5.20 -1.11
CA GLU A 198 15.84 6.57 -0.80
C GLU A 198 14.67 7.56 -0.96
N ASP A 199 13.87 7.40 -2.01
CA ASP A 199 12.71 8.25 -2.30
C ASP A 199 11.64 7.49 -3.10
N GLY A 200 10.55 8.18 -3.44
CA GLY A 200 9.46 7.60 -4.23
C GLY A 200 9.84 7.26 -5.67
N PHE A 201 10.83 7.93 -6.25
CA PHE A 201 11.29 7.63 -7.61
C PHE A 201 12.02 6.28 -7.64
N CYS A 202 13.00 6.10 -6.75
CA CYS A 202 13.72 4.84 -6.58
C CYS A 202 12.76 3.70 -6.22
N LEU A 203 11.79 3.95 -5.32
CA LEU A 203 10.78 2.96 -4.95
C LEU A 203 9.97 2.48 -6.17
N ARG A 204 9.49 3.40 -7.01
CA ARG A 204 8.75 3.07 -8.23
C ARG A 204 9.62 2.32 -9.23
N ARG A 205 10.82 2.84 -9.50
CA ARG A 205 11.78 2.22 -10.43
C ARG A 205 12.02 0.75 -10.08
N ASP A 206 12.22 0.46 -8.80
CA ASP A 206 12.58 -0.87 -8.32
C ASP A 206 11.36 -1.81 -8.23
N MET A 207 10.18 -1.27 -7.87
CA MET A 207 9.00 -2.10 -7.61
C MET A 207 8.02 -2.24 -8.78
N ILE A 208 7.99 -1.32 -9.75
CA ILE A 208 7.10 -1.41 -10.92
C ILE A 208 7.26 -2.72 -11.70
N PRO A 209 8.49 -3.24 -11.98
CA PRO A 209 8.64 -4.52 -12.67
C PRO A 209 7.97 -5.68 -11.93
N THR A 210 8.17 -5.73 -10.61
CA THR A 210 7.59 -6.75 -9.72
C THR A 210 6.06 -6.64 -9.66
N LEU A 211 5.54 -5.42 -9.51
CA LEU A 211 4.09 -5.18 -9.50
C LEU A 211 3.46 -5.50 -10.86
N THR A 212 4.14 -5.23 -11.97
CA THR A 212 3.68 -5.58 -13.32
C THR A 212 3.57 -7.09 -13.49
N LEU A 213 4.57 -7.85 -13.01
CA LEU A 213 4.54 -9.31 -13.00
C LEU A 213 3.35 -9.85 -12.19
N LEU A 214 3.13 -9.36 -10.97
CA LEU A 214 2.01 -9.75 -10.12
C LEU A 214 0.64 -9.36 -10.71
N ASN A 215 0.58 -8.22 -11.39
CA ASN A 215 -0.62 -7.73 -12.04
C ASN A 215 -0.98 -8.57 -13.28
N GLY A 216 -0.01 -9.27 -13.89
CA GLY A 216 -0.18 -10.07 -15.10
C GLY A 216 -0.50 -9.24 -16.35
N ALA A 217 -0.33 -7.93 -16.26
CA ALA A 217 -0.58 -6.93 -17.30
C ALA A 217 0.13 -5.63 -16.92
N GLU A 218 0.16 -4.65 -17.84
CA GLU A 218 0.59 -3.29 -17.49
C GLU A 218 -0.23 -2.71 -16.33
N LEU A 219 0.47 -1.98 -15.45
CA LEU A 219 -0.17 -1.21 -14.37
C LEU A 219 -1.10 -0.13 -14.96
N PRO A 220 -2.10 0.35 -14.20
CA PRO A 220 -2.93 1.46 -14.63
C PRO A 220 -2.11 2.64 -15.12
N ARG A 221 -2.63 3.39 -16.11
CA ARG A 221 -1.93 4.56 -16.66
C ARG A 221 -1.53 5.61 -15.61
N THR A 222 -2.25 5.68 -14.50
CA THR A 222 -1.91 6.53 -13.34
C THR A 222 -0.56 6.18 -12.71
N TRP A 223 -0.02 4.98 -12.93
CA TRP A 223 1.33 4.58 -12.52
C TRP A 223 2.42 4.90 -13.55
N MET A 224 2.05 5.42 -14.72
CA MET A 224 2.99 5.79 -15.79
C MET A 224 3.17 7.31 -15.91
N ILE A 225 2.51 8.08 -15.04
CA ILE A 225 2.64 9.53 -14.88
C ILE A 225 3.60 9.78 -13.70
#